data_AF-A0A9X4IWN2-F1
#
_entry.id   AF-A0A9X4IWN2-F1
#
_cell.length_a   1.000
_cell.length_b   1.000
_cell.length_c   1.000
_cell.angle_alpha   90.00
_cell.angle_beta   90.00
_cell.angle_gamma   90.00
#
_symmetry.space_group_name_H-M   'P 1'
#
loop_
_entity.id
_entity.type
_entity.pdbx_description
1 polymer ?
#
loop_
_entity_poly.entity_id
_entity_poly.type
_entity_poly.pdbx_seq_one_letter_code
_entity_poly.pdbx_strand_id
1 'polypeptide(L)'
;MHKIIRPLFGLGVLALTACSQPIHDSNLVLDLEWKQDIYNLLVTQVADVDNFKFMVRQEPDYVNGSPHQIACIEVAEPLLPHKFFIANLNTYGMSEVHTCDGNYWYFDNLVSANKSRSFDLSSWQPVTGVDTSYSNKKGDEHLQLGLTSLFPLNEFKLTSQGRETLHEVIYSLRKEPVSSLVIYGVADSSGIYQENYTLAEKRALSVRDFLVEEGLRGIPIAVRGSVENRLSTPEERVTQRRFMIEVRFNKSEK
;
A
#
# COMPACT_ATOMS: atom_id res chain seq x y z
N MET A 1 -53.14 -32.90 -66.39
CA MET A 1 -51.69 -33.17 -66.61
C MET A 1 -50.90 -32.55 -65.47
N HIS A 2 -49.95 -33.32 -64.94
CA HIS A 2 -49.14 -33.08 -63.74
C HIS A 2 -48.11 -31.94 -63.85
N LYS A 3 -47.83 -31.27 -62.71
CA LYS A 3 -46.49 -31.01 -62.10
C LYS A 3 -46.74 -30.27 -60.76
N ILE A 4 -46.65 -30.86 -59.56
CA ILE A 4 -45.51 -31.40 -58.76
C ILE A 4 -44.61 -30.33 -58.08
N ILE A 5 -44.84 -30.15 -56.75
CA ILE A 5 -43.94 -30.11 -55.55
C ILE A 5 -42.86 -28.97 -55.49
N ARG A 6 -42.59 -28.18 -54.41
CA ARG A 6 -42.41 -28.37 -52.93
C ARG A 6 -42.65 -27.10 -52.08
N PRO A 7 -42.89 -27.26 -50.74
CA PRO A 7 -43.07 -26.18 -49.78
C PRO A 7 -41.78 -25.84 -49.00
N LEU A 8 -41.68 -24.63 -48.44
CA LEU A 8 -40.68 -24.27 -47.43
C LEU A 8 -41.38 -23.78 -46.16
N PHE A 9 -41.18 -24.53 -45.07
CA PHE A 9 -41.60 -24.21 -43.71
C PHE A 9 -40.64 -23.17 -43.13
N GLY A 10 -41.17 -22.07 -42.59
CA GLY A 10 -40.38 -21.04 -41.90
C GLY A 10 -40.98 -20.77 -40.52
N LEU A 11 -40.35 -21.34 -39.50
CA LEU A 11 -40.63 -21.20 -38.07
C LEU A 11 -40.29 -19.77 -37.63
N GLY A 12 -41.29 -18.99 -37.18
CA GLY A 12 -41.06 -17.66 -36.59
C GLY A 12 -40.63 -17.79 -35.13
N VAL A 13 -39.34 -17.63 -34.85
CA VAL A 13 -38.79 -17.51 -33.49
C VAL A 13 -38.93 -16.04 -33.05
N LEU A 14 -39.74 -15.80 -32.02
CA LEU A 14 -39.80 -14.53 -31.30
C LEU A 14 -38.56 -14.41 -30.41
N ALA A 15 -37.60 -13.59 -30.84
CA ALA A 15 -36.44 -13.21 -30.03
C ALA A 15 -36.85 -12.14 -29.01
N LEU A 16 -36.69 -12.45 -27.73
CA LEU A 16 -36.73 -11.46 -26.64
C LEU A 16 -35.51 -10.55 -26.75
N THR A 17 -35.73 -9.28 -27.09
CA THR A 17 -34.68 -8.26 -27.09
C THR A 17 -34.37 -7.86 -25.64
N ALA A 18 -33.23 -8.33 -25.12
CA ALA A 18 -32.60 -7.70 -23.98
C ALA A 18 -32.06 -6.33 -24.41
N CYS A 19 -32.53 -5.26 -23.77
CA CYS A 19 -32.00 -3.91 -23.99
C CYS A 19 -30.59 -3.83 -23.40
N SER A 20 -29.58 -4.09 -24.22
CA SER A 20 -28.21 -3.64 -23.97
C SER A 20 -28.18 -2.13 -24.23
N GLN A 21 -27.93 -1.32 -23.22
CA GLN A 21 -27.71 0.11 -23.44
C GLN A 21 -26.41 0.29 -24.25
N PRO A 22 -26.38 1.18 -25.26
CA PRO A 22 -25.19 1.44 -26.03
C PRO A 22 -24.14 2.15 -25.17
N ILE A 23 -22.95 1.56 -25.11
CA ILE A 23 -21.74 2.16 -24.53
C ILE A 23 -21.42 3.41 -25.35
N HIS A 24 -21.35 4.58 -24.70
CA HIS A 24 -21.01 5.86 -25.35
C HIS A 24 -19.51 5.99 -25.63
N ASP A 25 -19.13 6.70 -26.70
CA ASP A 25 -17.74 6.92 -27.16
C ASP A 25 -16.87 7.77 -26.22
N SER A 26 -17.40 8.28 -25.11
CA SER A 26 -16.62 8.88 -24.02
C SER A 26 -16.05 7.84 -23.04
N ASN A 27 -16.34 6.56 -23.26
CA ASN A 27 -15.71 5.49 -22.52
C ASN A 27 -14.32 5.25 -23.12
N LEU A 28 -13.30 5.66 -22.38
CA LEU A 28 -11.92 5.23 -22.62
C LEU A 28 -11.92 3.70 -22.56
N VAL A 29 -11.96 3.05 -23.73
CA VAL A 29 -11.74 1.62 -23.85
C VAL A 29 -10.26 1.42 -23.56
N LEU A 30 -9.96 1.30 -22.27
CA LEU A 30 -8.63 0.97 -21.77
C LEU A 30 -8.34 -0.47 -22.14
N ASP A 31 -7.30 -0.61 -22.95
CA ASP A 31 -6.69 -1.85 -23.38
C ASP A 31 -6.37 -2.73 -22.15
N LEU A 32 -6.48 -4.04 -22.36
CA LEU A 32 -6.78 -5.09 -21.38
C LEU A 32 -5.71 -5.40 -20.30
N GLU A 33 -4.75 -4.52 -20.02
CA GLU A 33 -3.66 -4.84 -19.07
C GLU A 33 -4.01 -4.55 -17.60
N TRP A 34 -4.84 -3.53 -17.32
CA TRP A 34 -5.18 -3.11 -15.94
C TRP A 34 -6.13 -4.05 -15.20
N LYS A 35 -6.89 -4.86 -15.96
CA LYS A 35 -7.95 -5.70 -15.41
C LYS A 35 -7.41 -6.87 -14.59
N GLN A 36 -6.15 -7.24 -14.78
CA GLN A 36 -5.54 -8.37 -14.09
C GLN A 36 -4.93 -7.95 -12.73
N ASP A 37 -4.28 -6.79 -12.65
CA ASP A 37 -3.50 -6.41 -11.46
C ASP A 37 -4.36 -5.97 -10.27
N ILE A 38 -5.39 -5.15 -10.50
CA ILE A 38 -6.35 -4.75 -9.45
C ILE A 38 -7.22 -5.93 -9.02
N TYR A 39 -7.57 -6.81 -9.96
CA TYR A 39 -8.45 -7.94 -9.67
C TYR A 39 -7.80 -8.91 -8.68
N ASN A 40 -6.52 -9.20 -8.85
CA ASN A 40 -5.75 -10.07 -7.95
C ASN A 40 -5.67 -9.52 -6.52
N LEU A 41 -5.65 -8.20 -6.35
CA LEU A 41 -5.69 -7.55 -5.04
C LEU A 41 -6.97 -7.81 -4.27
N LEU A 42 -8.09 -7.58 -4.97
CA LEU A 42 -9.41 -7.56 -4.38
C LEU A 42 -9.89 -8.95 -3.98
N VAL A 43 -9.54 -9.98 -4.77
CA VAL A 43 -9.91 -11.38 -4.48
C VAL A 43 -9.46 -11.81 -3.08
N THR A 44 -8.35 -11.26 -2.56
CA THR A 44 -7.85 -11.60 -1.21
C THR A 44 -8.66 -10.99 -0.06
N GLN A 45 -9.44 -9.93 -0.32
CA GLN A 45 -10.15 -9.17 0.72
C GLN A 45 -11.67 -9.34 0.70
N VAL A 46 -12.18 -10.05 -0.30
CA VAL A 46 -13.60 -10.24 -0.55
C VAL A 46 -14.04 -11.61 -0.06
N ALA A 47 -15.21 -11.71 0.56
CA ALA A 47 -15.74 -12.96 1.08
C ALA A 47 -16.43 -13.83 0.00
N ASP A 48 -17.04 -13.19 -1.00
CA ASP A 48 -17.73 -13.84 -2.13
C ASP A 48 -17.17 -13.34 -3.47
N VAL A 49 -16.19 -14.08 -3.98
CA VAL A 49 -15.42 -13.75 -5.18
C VAL A 49 -16.28 -13.79 -6.46
N ASP A 50 -17.34 -14.59 -6.49
CA ASP A 50 -18.13 -14.78 -7.70
C ASP A 50 -19.16 -13.64 -7.91
N ASN A 51 -19.51 -12.92 -6.83
CA ASN A 51 -20.60 -11.95 -6.83
C ASN A 51 -20.19 -10.52 -6.46
N PHE A 52 -18.91 -10.26 -6.16
CA PHE A 52 -18.46 -8.89 -5.94
C PHE A 52 -18.36 -8.10 -7.24
N LYS A 53 -18.54 -6.79 -7.12
CA LYS A 53 -18.29 -5.82 -8.18
C LYS A 53 -17.24 -4.84 -7.70
N PHE A 54 -16.33 -4.44 -8.58
CA PHE A 54 -15.41 -3.35 -8.30
C PHE A 54 -15.52 -2.28 -9.37
N MET A 55 -15.36 -1.03 -8.95
CA MET A 55 -15.52 0.14 -9.80
C MET A 55 -14.37 1.11 -9.51
N VAL A 56 -13.65 1.55 -10.54
CA VAL A 56 -12.67 2.63 -10.38
C VAL A 56 -13.44 3.93 -10.30
N ARG A 57 -13.43 4.57 -9.13
CA ARG A 57 -14.08 5.87 -8.89
C ARG A 57 -13.19 7.03 -9.31
N GLN A 58 -11.88 6.84 -9.22
CA GLN A 58 -10.89 7.79 -9.72
C GLN A 58 -9.73 7.06 -10.38
N GLU A 59 -9.43 7.47 -11.60
CA GLU A 59 -8.32 6.92 -12.38
C GLU A 59 -6.95 7.32 -11.79
N PRO A 60 -5.91 6.48 -11.98
CA PRO A 60 -4.56 6.83 -11.61
C PRO A 60 -4.06 8.05 -12.39
N ASP A 61 -3.40 8.97 -11.69
CA ASP A 61 -2.66 10.06 -12.35
C ASP A 61 -1.24 9.58 -12.71
N TYR A 62 -0.91 9.65 -13.99
CA TYR A 62 0.37 9.22 -14.56
C TYR A 62 1.35 10.39 -14.56
N VAL A 63 1.69 10.90 -13.38
CA VAL A 63 2.74 11.91 -13.30
C VAL A 63 4.07 11.26 -13.67
N ASN A 64 4.68 11.73 -14.75
CA ASN A 64 5.92 11.18 -15.28
C ASN A 64 7.02 11.18 -14.19
N GLY A 65 7.45 10.00 -13.77
CA GLY A 65 8.41 9.82 -12.67
C GLY A 65 7.81 9.56 -11.28
N SER A 66 6.48 9.53 -11.12
CA SER A 66 5.82 9.12 -9.87
C SER A 66 5.83 7.59 -9.74
N PRO A 67 6.38 7.01 -8.66
CA PRO A 67 6.38 5.56 -8.43
C PRO A 67 5.03 5.01 -7.98
N HIS A 68 3.98 5.83 -7.85
CA HIS A 68 2.74 5.45 -7.17
C HIS A 68 1.55 5.66 -8.10
N GLN A 69 1.26 4.67 -8.94
CA GLN A 69 0.01 4.61 -9.69
C GLN A 69 -1.08 4.21 -8.70
N ILE A 70 -1.91 5.17 -8.28
CA ILE A 70 -2.91 4.92 -7.25
C ILE A 70 -4.30 5.23 -7.78
N ALA A 71 -5.23 4.30 -7.60
CA ALA A 71 -6.64 4.47 -7.93
C ALA A 71 -7.49 4.48 -6.65
N CYS A 72 -8.56 5.28 -6.64
CA CYS A 72 -9.63 5.09 -5.66
C CYS A 72 -10.69 4.17 -6.27
N ILE A 73 -10.98 3.08 -5.58
CA ILE A 73 -11.88 2.03 -6.04
C ILE A 73 -13.00 1.81 -5.04
N GLU A 74 -14.17 1.47 -5.56
CA GLU A 74 -15.31 1.00 -4.78
C GLU A 74 -15.45 -0.50 -4.96
N VAL A 75 -15.72 -1.20 -3.87
CA VAL A 75 -15.98 -2.64 -3.82
C VAL A 75 -17.39 -2.83 -3.27
N ALA A 76 -18.24 -3.48 -4.06
CA ALA A 76 -19.60 -3.82 -3.70
C ALA A 76 -19.74 -5.34 -3.61
N GLU A 77 -19.95 -5.84 -2.40
CA GLU A 77 -20.20 -7.25 -2.11
C GLU A 77 -21.71 -7.48 -1.86
N PRO A 78 -22.26 -8.66 -2.16
CA PRO A 78 -23.63 -8.97 -1.80
C PRO A 78 -23.86 -8.85 -0.29
N LEU A 79 -24.98 -8.24 0.10
CA LEU A 79 -25.42 -8.15 1.50
C LEU A 79 -24.50 -7.33 2.43
N LEU A 80 -23.44 -6.69 1.89
CA LEU A 80 -22.54 -5.82 2.65
C LEU A 80 -22.63 -4.37 2.14
N PRO A 81 -22.39 -3.37 3.01
CA PRO A 81 -22.22 -2.00 2.57
C PRO A 81 -21.04 -1.88 1.59
N HIS A 82 -21.15 -0.94 0.66
CA HIS A 82 -20.08 -0.63 -0.27
C HIS A 82 -18.87 -0.11 0.52
N LYS A 83 -17.69 -0.58 0.17
CA LYS A 83 -16.42 -0.13 0.75
C LYS A 83 -15.61 0.59 -0.29
N PHE A 84 -14.79 1.52 0.15
CA PHE A 84 -13.91 2.29 -0.72
C PHE A 84 -12.47 2.02 -0.32
N PHE A 85 -11.58 1.94 -1.32
CA PHE A 85 -10.18 1.68 -1.10
C PHE A 85 -9.33 2.59 -1.97
N ILE A 86 -8.19 2.99 -1.43
CA ILE A 86 -7.07 3.54 -2.20
C ILE A 86 -6.15 2.35 -2.53
N ALA A 87 -6.06 2.01 -3.82
CA ALA A 87 -5.25 0.90 -4.32
C ALA A 87 -4.00 1.42 -5.03
N ASN A 88 -2.82 0.96 -4.61
CA ASN A 88 -1.55 1.20 -5.28
C ASN A 88 -1.26 0.06 -6.25
N LEU A 89 -1.23 0.39 -7.53
CA LEU A 89 -1.19 -0.54 -8.66
C LEU A 89 0.21 -1.07 -8.93
N ASN A 90 1.25 -0.33 -8.53
CA ASN A 90 2.62 -0.77 -8.69
C ASN A 90 3.01 -1.80 -7.63
N THR A 91 2.36 -1.74 -6.46
CA THR A 91 2.87 -2.38 -5.25
C THR A 91 1.86 -3.27 -4.57
N TYR A 92 0.66 -3.29 -5.11
CA TYR A 92 -0.41 -4.13 -4.61
C TYR A 92 -0.83 -3.77 -3.16
N GLY A 93 -0.66 -2.50 -2.78
CA GLY A 93 -1.16 -1.95 -1.52
C GLY A 93 -2.64 -1.57 -1.60
N MET A 94 -3.41 -1.77 -0.52
CA MET A 94 -4.79 -1.25 -0.41
C MET A 94 -5.07 -0.67 0.99
N SER A 95 -5.67 0.50 1.05
CA SER A 95 -6.12 1.15 2.29
C SER A 95 -7.61 1.50 2.20
N GLU A 96 -8.41 1.03 3.15
CA GLU A 96 -9.84 1.33 3.20
C GLU A 96 -10.06 2.82 3.57
N VAL A 97 -11.02 3.44 2.88
CA VAL A 97 -11.42 4.84 3.07
C VAL A 97 -12.93 4.97 3.19
N HIS A 98 -13.39 6.07 3.78
CA HIS A 98 -14.82 6.36 3.94
C HIS A 98 -15.47 6.77 2.62
N THR A 99 -14.76 7.49 1.75
CA THR A 99 -15.26 7.92 0.44
C THR A 99 -14.14 8.08 -0.59
N CYS A 100 -14.47 7.96 -1.88
CA CYS A 100 -13.61 8.36 -3.00
C CYS A 100 -13.88 9.79 -3.48
N ASP A 101 -14.81 10.53 -2.88
CA ASP A 101 -15.17 11.87 -3.32
C ASP A 101 -14.13 12.92 -2.89
N GLY A 102 -13.80 13.84 -3.79
CA GLY A 102 -12.92 14.97 -3.51
C GLY A 102 -11.45 14.57 -3.35
N ASN A 103 -10.73 15.18 -2.40
CA ASN A 103 -9.36 14.80 -2.11
C ASN A 103 -9.36 13.60 -1.14
N TYR A 104 -9.45 12.40 -1.71
CA TYR A 104 -9.51 11.13 -0.97
C TYR A 104 -8.25 10.84 -0.13
N TRP A 105 -7.18 11.62 -0.28
CA TRP A 105 -5.91 11.44 0.44
C TRP A 105 -5.90 11.98 1.88
N TYR A 106 -6.96 12.65 2.32
CA TYR A 106 -7.04 13.17 3.69
C TYR A 106 -6.99 12.05 4.72
N PHE A 107 -6.22 12.28 5.79
CA PHE A 107 -6.06 11.30 6.88
C PHE A 107 -7.41 10.92 7.52
N ASP A 108 -8.30 11.89 7.71
CA ASP A 108 -9.62 11.67 8.32
C ASP A 108 -10.55 10.79 7.47
N ASN A 109 -10.21 10.59 6.19
CA ASN A 109 -10.95 9.70 5.29
C ASN A 109 -10.54 8.24 5.44
N LEU A 110 -9.46 7.91 6.15
CA LEU A 110 -8.96 6.53 6.25
C LEU A 110 -9.70 5.76 7.33
N VAL A 111 -10.21 4.59 6.96
CA VAL A 111 -10.77 3.65 7.94
C VAL A 111 -9.60 3.02 8.68
N SER A 112 -9.37 3.46 9.92
CA SER A 112 -8.37 2.85 10.79
C SER A 112 -8.61 1.34 10.89
N ALA A 113 -7.54 0.54 10.81
CA ALA A 113 -7.57 -0.91 11.00
C ALA A 113 -7.90 -1.27 12.46
N ASN A 114 -9.09 -0.93 12.95
CA ASN A 114 -9.44 -1.08 14.35
C ASN A 114 -10.16 -2.41 14.59
N LYS A 115 -9.40 -3.36 15.17
CA LYS A 115 -9.82 -4.03 16.41
C LYS A 115 -8.59 -4.17 17.31
N SER A 116 -8.71 -3.64 18.52
CA SER A 116 -7.81 -3.80 19.66
C SER A 116 -7.50 -5.28 19.91
N ARG A 117 -6.46 -5.80 19.25
CA ARG A 117 -5.80 -7.04 19.63
C ARG A 117 -4.44 -6.64 20.20
N SER A 118 -3.90 -7.43 21.12
CA SER A 118 -2.49 -7.29 21.50
C SER A 118 -1.61 -7.70 20.32
N PHE A 119 -0.43 -7.06 20.16
CA PHE A 119 0.57 -7.51 19.18
C PHE A 119 0.95 -8.97 19.47
N ASP A 120 0.87 -9.84 18.45
CA ASP A 120 1.23 -11.25 18.57
C ASP A 120 2.61 -11.50 17.94
N LEU A 121 3.63 -11.51 18.80
CA LEU A 121 5.01 -11.76 18.40
C LEU A 121 5.18 -13.10 17.66
N SER A 122 4.32 -14.10 17.92
CA SER A 122 4.41 -15.40 17.23
C SER A 122 3.93 -15.35 15.77
N SER A 123 3.13 -14.32 15.44
CA SER A 123 2.63 -14.09 14.08
C SER A 123 3.56 -13.21 13.23
N TRP A 124 4.47 -12.47 13.88
CA TRP A 124 5.48 -11.66 13.22
C TRP A 124 6.49 -12.54 12.48
N GLN A 125 6.51 -12.44 11.15
CA GLN A 125 7.51 -13.11 10.32
C GLN A 125 8.77 -12.24 10.23
N PRO A 126 9.96 -12.78 10.54
CA PRO A 126 11.20 -12.04 10.36
C PRO A 126 11.38 -11.67 8.88
N VAL A 127 11.67 -10.39 8.64
CA VAL A 127 11.92 -9.83 7.31
C VAL A 127 13.41 -9.98 7.00
N THR A 128 13.75 -10.44 5.79
CA THR A 128 15.15 -10.69 5.45
C THR A 128 15.92 -9.36 5.37
N GLY A 129 17.07 -9.27 6.04
CA GLY A 129 17.89 -8.05 6.07
C GLY A 129 17.36 -6.94 7.00
N VAL A 130 16.39 -7.26 7.86
CA VAL A 130 15.87 -6.36 8.89
C VAL A 130 16.15 -6.94 10.27
N ASP A 131 16.90 -6.20 11.08
CA ASP A 131 17.13 -6.53 12.48
C ASP A 131 15.90 -6.16 13.30
N THR A 132 15.43 -7.04 14.18
CA THR A 132 14.21 -6.81 14.96
C THR A 132 14.48 -6.88 16.46
N SER A 133 13.91 -5.95 17.21
CA SER A 133 13.95 -5.97 18.67
C SER A 133 12.58 -5.61 19.22
N TYR A 134 12.01 -6.47 20.07
CA TYR A 134 10.70 -6.26 20.68
C TYR A 134 10.83 -6.03 22.18
N SER A 135 10.01 -5.14 22.71
CA SER A 135 9.85 -5.03 24.16
C SER A 135 8.43 -4.66 24.57
N ASN A 136 8.02 -5.21 25.73
CA ASN A 136 6.76 -4.91 26.37
C ASN A 136 7.03 -4.57 27.84
N LYS A 137 6.89 -3.30 28.20
CA LYS A 137 7.06 -2.84 29.59
C LYS A 137 5.79 -2.16 30.06
N LYS A 138 5.09 -2.78 31.02
CA LYS A 138 3.84 -2.24 31.60
C LYS A 138 2.77 -1.88 30.55
N GLY A 139 2.71 -2.62 29.45
CA GLY A 139 1.76 -2.37 28.34
C GLY A 139 2.20 -1.28 27.36
N ASP A 140 3.43 -0.76 27.47
CA ASP A 140 4.09 -0.03 26.39
C ASP A 140 4.81 -1.04 25.49
N GLU A 141 4.09 -1.49 24.46
CA GLU A 141 4.56 -2.43 23.45
C GLU A 141 5.23 -1.67 22.31
N HIS A 142 6.51 -1.96 22.07
CA HIS A 142 7.23 -1.40 20.93
C HIS A 142 8.08 -2.45 20.22
N LEU A 143 8.09 -2.34 18.89
CA LEU A 143 8.95 -3.09 17.99
C LEU A 143 9.91 -2.11 17.32
N GLN A 144 11.19 -2.42 17.35
CA GLN A 144 12.25 -1.66 16.70
C GLN A 144 12.78 -2.47 15.51
N LEU A 145 12.77 -1.85 14.34
CA LEU A 145 13.28 -2.42 13.09
C LEU A 145 14.56 -1.67 12.71
N GLY A 146 15.68 -2.38 12.57
CA GLY A 146 16.93 -1.88 12.02
C GLY A 146 17.06 -2.27 10.55
N LEU A 147 17.19 -1.29 9.67
CA LEU A 147 17.31 -1.51 8.23
C LEU A 147 18.62 -0.92 7.69
N THR A 148 19.17 -1.59 6.68
CA THR A 148 20.36 -1.15 5.95
C THR A 148 20.08 -1.09 4.45
N SER A 149 20.96 -0.43 3.69
CA SER A 149 20.94 -0.44 2.22
C SER A 149 19.68 0.13 1.52
N LEU A 150 18.90 0.96 2.22
CA LEU A 150 17.70 1.60 1.64
C LEU A 150 18.03 2.65 0.57
N PHE A 151 19.20 3.27 0.61
CA PHE A 151 19.59 4.39 -0.25
C PHE A 151 21.02 4.24 -0.77
N PRO A 152 21.33 4.74 -1.98
CA PRO A 152 22.70 4.96 -2.42
C PRO A 152 23.44 6.00 -1.56
N LEU A 153 24.76 6.07 -1.71
CA LEU A 153 25.59 7.08 -1.02
C LEU A 153 25.15 8.49 -1.42
N ASN A 154 25.00 9.40 -0.44
CA ASN A 154 24.59 10.80 -0.64
C ASN A 154 23.24 11.03 -1.32
N GLU A 155 22.46 9.98 -1.52
CA GLU A 155 21.14 10.04 -2.13
C GLU A 155 20.03 9.75 -1.10
N PHE A 156 18.84 10.25 -1.40
CA PHE A 156 17.62 10.03 -0.61
C PHE A 156 16.52 9.36 -1.45
N LYS A 157 16.83 8.87 -2.65
CA LYS A 157 15.92 8.04 -3.43
C LYS A 157 16.10 6.57 -3.06
N LEU A 158 15.00 5.87 -2.77
CA LEU A 158 15.04 4.45 -2.40
C LEU A 158 15.62 3.59 -3.53
N THR A 159 16.52 2.66 -3.18
CA THR A 159 16.99 1.61 -4.09
C THR A 159 15.85 0.62 -4.39
N SER A 160 15.98 -0.17 -5.47
CA SER A 160 14.99 -1.22 -5.75
C SER A 160 14.89 -2.24 -4.62
N GLN A 161 16.03 -2.70 -4.13
CA GLN A 161 16.11 -3.57 -2.96
C GLN A 161 15.49 -2.93 -1.71
N GLY A 162 15.75 -1.64 -1.47
CA GLY A 162 15.18 -0.91 -0.34
C GLY A 162 13.65 -0.82 -0.40
N ARG A 163 13.07 -0.65 -1.60
CA ARG A 163 11.61 -0.69 -1.79
C ARG A 163 11.05 -2.08 -1.49
N GLU A 164 11.70 -3.14 -1.98
CA GLU A 164 11.30 -4.53 -1.70
C GLU A 164 11.33 -4.84 -0.18
N THR A 165 12.40 -4.46 0.51
CA THR A 165 12.49 -4.62 1.97
C THR A 165 11.38 -3.87 2.70
N LEU A 166 11.08 -2.62 2.29
CA LEU A 166 10.00 -1.85 2.89
C LEU A 166 8.62 -2.42 2.58
N HIS A 167 8.40 -3.03 1.40
CA HIS A 167 7.17 -3.76 1.10
C HIS A 167 6.95 -4.95 2.05
N GLU A 168 7.99 -5.72 2.34
CA GLU A 168 7.91 -6.81 3.31
C GLU A 168 7.56 -6.29 4.72
N VAL A 169 8.16 -5.16 5.12
CA VAL A 169 7.82 -4.49 6.39
C VAL A 169 6.36 -4.06 6.42
N ILE A 170 5.85 -3.42 5.37
CA ILE A 170 4.44 -3.01 5.27
C ILE A 170 3.52 -4.22 5.34
N TYR A 171 3.82 -5.28 4.59
CA TYR A 171 3.04 -6.50 4.56
C TYR A 171 2.90 -7.12 5.95
N SER A 172 3.98 -7.15 6.73
CA SER A 172 3.96 -7.64 8.11
C SER A 172 3.22 -6.69 9.05
N LEU A 173 3.46 -5.37 8.96
CA LEU A 173 2.82 -4.38 9.84
C LEU A 173 1.30 -4.23 9.61
N ARG A 174 0.80 -4.46 8.39
CA ARG A 174 -0.64 -4.39 8.07
C ARG A 174 -1.48 -5.43 8.81
N LYS A 175 -0.86 -6.51 9.30
CA LYS A 175 -1.54 -7.57 10.05
C LYS A 175 -1.63 -7.26 11.55
N GLU A 176 -0.96 -6.20 11.98
CA GLU A 176 -0.77 -5.86 13.38
C GLU A 176 -1.57 -4.61 13.76
N PRO A 177 -1.97 -4.47 15.04
CA PRO A 177 -2.73 -3.33 15.52
C PRO A 177 -1.81 -2.14 15.80
N VAL A 178 -1.12 -1.64 14.78
CA VAL A 178 -0.14 -0.55 14.90
C VAL A 178 -0.83 0.78 15.24
N SER A 179 -0.35 1.47 16.27
CA SER A 179 -0.88 2.77 16.72
C SER A 179 -0.11 3.96 16.19
N SER A 180 1.21 3.85 16.06
CA SER A 180 2.07 4.91 15.52
C SER A 180 3.45 4.38 15.13
N LEU A 181 4.12 5.09 14.24
CA LEU A 181 5.52 4.84 13.87
C LEU A 181 6.37 6.09 14.13
N VAL A 182 7.65 5.88 14.46
CA VAL A 182 8.69 6.90 14.43
C VAL A 182 9.84 6.40 13.57
N ILE A 183 10.14 7.12 12.50
CA ILE A 183 11.23 6.79 11.58
C ILE A 183 12.43 7.65 11.93
N TYR A 184 13.56 7.00 12.18
CA TYR A 184 14.85 7.64 12.40
C TYR A 184 15.74 7.37 11.19
N GLY A 185 16.12 8.44 10.50
CA GLY A 185 17.22 8.40 9.53
C GLY A 185 18.53 8.61 10.28
N VAL A 186 19.46 7.65 10.22
CA VAL A 186 20.79 7.80 10.80
C VAL A 186 21.81 7.93 9.68
N ALA A 187 22.37 9.13 9.54
CA ALA A 187 23.53 9.36 8.69
C ALA A 187 24.82 9.15 9.50
N ASP A 188 25.87 8.71 8.81
CA ASP A 188 27.21 8.70 9.40
C ASP A 188 27.75 10.14 9.49
N SER A 189 28.74 10.36 10.35
CA SER A 189 29.34 11.69 10.61
C SER A 189 30.48 12.07 9.67
N SER A 190 30.72 11.32 8.60
CA SER A 190 31.76 11.67 7.63
C SER A 190 31.29 12.87 6.81
N GLY A 191 32.00 14.00 6.90
CA GLY A 191 31.63 15.24 6.21
C GLY A 191 31.01 16.28 7.15
N ILE A 192 30.29 17.25 6.57
CA ILE A 192 29.71 18.38 7.30
C ILE A 192 28.45 17.91 8.04
N TYR A 193 28.42 18.10 9.36
CA TYR A 193 27.31 17.69 10.22
C TYR A 193 25.94 18.17 9.69
N GLN A 194 25.83 19.44 9.30
CA GLN A 194 24.56 20.03 8.84
C GLN A 194 24.05 19.37 7.55
N GLU A 195 24.95 19.03 6.64
CA GLU A 195 24.62 18.34 5.39
C GLU A 195 24.15 16.91 5.67
N ASN A 196 24.86 16.19 6.55
CA ASN A 196 24.50 14.84 6.98
C ASN A 196 23.17 14.80 7.73
N TYR A 197 22.90 15.79 8.57
CA TYR A 197 21.62 15.92 9.27
C TYR A 197 20.47 16.14 8.27
N THR A 198 20.65 17.08 7.34
CA THR A 198 19.66 17.36 6.29
C THR A 198 19.40 16.13 5.42
N LEU A 199 20.46 15.38 5.07
CA LEU A 199 20.35 14.14 4.31
C LEU A 199 19.60 13.05 5.10
N ALA A 200 19.89 12.90 6.39
CA ALA A 200 19.21 11.96 7.27
C ALA A 200 17.71 12.25 7.36
N GLU A 201 17.34 13.54 7.49
CA GLU A 201 15.96 13.98 7.56
C GLU A 201 15.21 13.71 6.24
N LYS A 202 15.83 14.05 5.09
CA LYS A 202 15.26 13.75 3.75
C LYS A 202 15.04 12.26 3.52
N ARG A 203 15.97 11.41 3.96
CA ARG A 203 15.85 9.96 3.84
C ARG A 203 14.70 9.44 4.70
N ALA A 204 14.58 9.92 5.94
CA ALA A 204 13.51 9.50 6.83
C ALA A 204 12.13 9.97 6.32
N LEU A 205 12.05 11.16 5.70
CA LEU A 205 10.86 11.60 4.96
C LEU A 205 10.56 10.68 3.77
N SER A 206 11.57 10.29 3.00
CA SER A 206 11.39 9.39 1.85
C SER A 206 10.88 8.01 2.26
N VAL A 207 11.34 7.47 3.40
CA VAL A 207 10.77 6.24 3.98
C VAL A 207 9.34 6.46 4.44
N ARG A 208 9.03 7.58 5.12
CA ARG A 208 7.66 7.90 5.54
C ARG A 208 6.72 7.93 4.35
N ASP A 209 7.06 8.70 3.34
CA ASP A 209 6.21 8.93 2.17
C ASP A 209 5.92 7.59 1.48
N PHE A 210 6.96 6.76 1.30
CA PHE A 210 6.80 5.39 0.84
C PHE A 210 5.86 4.57 1.74
N LEU A 211 6.10 4.48 3.05
CA LEU A 211 5.22 3.70 3.95
C LEU A 211 3.75 4.16 3.90
N VAL A 212 3.53 5.48 3.82
CA VAL A 212 2.20 6.09 3.71
C VAL A 212 1.54 5.71 2.38
N GLU A 213 2.24 5.89 1.26
CA GLU A 213 1.74 5.62 -0.08
C GLU A 213 1.47 4.13 -0.33
N GLU A 214 2.22 3.28 0.35
CA GLU A 214 2.26 1.84 0.12
C GLU A 214 1.35 1.03 1.06
N GLY A 215 0.70 1.67 2.02
CA GLY A 215 -0.40 1.05 2.75
C GLY A 215 -0.54 1.42 4.23
N LEU A 216 0.32 2.30 4.76
CA LEU A 216 0.28 2.73 6.17
C LEU A 216 -0.27 4.16 6.36
N ARG A 217 -0.97 4.73 5.37
CA ARG A 217 -1.49 6.12 5.41
C ARG A 217 -2.30 6.46 6.66
N GLY A 218 -3.07 5.50 7.19
CA GLY A 218 -3.94 5.70 8.35
C GLY A 218 -3.23 5.63 9.71
N ILE A 219 -1.91 5.45 9.71
CA ILE A 219 -1.12 5.37 10.93
C ILE A 219 -0.31 6.66 11.10
N PRO A 220 -0.34 7.32 12.26
CA PRO A 220 0.53 8.45 12.53
C PRO A 220 2.01 8.06 12.40
N ILE A 221 2.74 8.74 11.51
CA ILE A 221 4.18 8.52 11.31
C ILE A 221 4.96 9.81 11.58
N ALA A 222 5.80 9.79 12.61
CA ALA A 222 6.76 10.85 12.89
C ALA A 222 8.12 10.55 12.25
N VAL A 223 8.88 11.60 11.95
CA VAL A 223 10.21 11.51 11.32
C VAL A 223 11.24 12.25 12.16
N ARG A 224 12.44 11.68 12.28
CA ARG A 224 13.60 12.29 12.96
C ARG A 224 14.89 12.01 12.19
N GLY A 225 15.67 13.07 11.93
CA GLY A 225 17.06 12.94 11.47
C GLY A 225 18.03 12.85 12.65
N SER A 226 19.06 12.02 12.52
CA SER A 226 20.18 11.95 13.48
C SER A 226 21.50 11.74 12.74
N VAL A 227 22.58 12.26 13.33
CA VAL A 227 23.96 12.05 12.87
C VAL A 227 24.73 11.43 14.01
N GLU A 228 25.21 10.21 13.84
CA GLU A 228 26.01 9.53 14.87
C GLU A 228 27.51 9.79 14.65
N ASN A 229 28.21 10.19 15.72
CA ASN A 229 29.65 10.48 15.71
C ASN A 229 30.46 9.58 16.64
N ARG A 230 29.95 8.37 16.94
CA ARG A 230 30.54 7.48 17.95
C ARG A 230 31.80 6.72 17.49
N LEU A 231 32.13 6.69 16.20
CA LEU A 231 33.21 5.86 15.65
C LEU A 231 34.30 6.70 14.99
N SER A 232 35.55 6.26 15.19
CA SER A 232 36.75 7.05 14.94
C SER A 232 37.20 7.05 13.48
N THR A 233 37.03 5.94 12.76
CA THR A 233 37.46 5.83 11.35
C THR A 233 36.31 5.96 10.35
N PRO A 234 36.54 6.49 9.14
CA PRO A 234 35.54 6.53 8.07
C PRO A 234 34.94 5.14 7.77
N GLU A 235 35.75 4.09 7.78
CA GLU A 235 35.36 2.71 7.50
C GLU A 235 34.38 2.18 8.56
N GLU A 236 34.68 2.43 9.84
CA GLU A 236 33.79 2.08 10.96
C GLU A 236 32.46 2.85 10.88
N ARG A 237 32.52 4.14 10.53
CA ARG A 237 31.34 5.01 10.42
C ARG A 237 30.35 4.57 9.35
N VAL A 238 30.76 3.82 8.32
CA VAL A 238 29.82 3.27 7.31
C VAL A 238 28.73 2.41 7.96
N THR A 239 29.07 1.67 9.03
CA THR A 239 28.11 0.82 9.77
C THR A 239 27.03 1.62 10.53
N GLN A 240 27.23 2.92 10.70
CA GLN A 240 26.27 3.83 11.33
C GLN A 240 25.20 4.32 10.36
N ARG A 241 25.30 3.97 9.06
CA ARG A 241 24.27 4.21 8.05
C ARG A 241 23.12 3.22 8.23
N ARG A 242 22.30 3.45 9.23
CA ARG A 242 21.14 2.62 9.54
C ARG A 242 19.87 3.43 9.56
N PHE A 243 18.78 2.75 9.29
CA PHE A 243 17.44 3.28 9.51
C PHE A 243 16.83 2.52 10.67
N MET A 244 16.14 3.26 11.52
CA MET A 244 15.44 2.67 12.63
C MET A 244 13.98 3.07 12.53
N ILE A 245 13.08 2.09 12.55
CA ILE A 245 11.65 2.32 12.64
C ILE A 245 11.22 1.81 14.02
N GLU A 246 10.75 2.71 14.87
CA GLU A 246 10.07 2.36 16.11
C GLU A 246 8.58 2.28 15.82
N VAL A 247 7.98 1.13 16.10
CA VAL A 247 6.58 0.82 15.90
C VAL A 247 5.95 0.68 17.28
N ARG A 248 4.86 1.41 17.52
CA ARG A 248 4.04 1.27 18.73
C ARG A 248 2.72 0.63 18.36
N PHE A 249 2.18 -0.19 19.25
CA PHE A 249 0.92 -0.88 19.04
C PHE A 249 -0.22 -0.24 19.84
N ASN A 250 -1.46 -0.51 19.44
CA ASN A 250 -2.64 -0.10 20.17
C ASN A 250 -2.68 -0.85 21.50
N LYS A 251 -3.01 -0.12 22.57
CA LYS A 251 -3.16 -0.73 23.89
C LYS A 251 -4.33 -1.71 23.86
N SER A 252 -4.13 -2.93 24.35
CA SER A 252 -5.25 -3.83 24.57
C SER A 252 -6.16 -3.25 25.64
N GLU A 253 -7.45 -3.11 25.33
CA GLU A 253 -8.46 -2.98 26.38
C GLU A 253 -8.47 -4.32 27.13
N LYS A 254 -8.10 -4.27 28.41
CA LYS A 254 -8.24 -5.40 29.33
C LYS A 254 -9.62 -5.36 29.96
#